data_AF-A0A529LHG8-F1
#
_entry.id   AF-A0A529LHG8-F1
#
_cell.length_a   1.000
_cell.length_b   1.000
_cell.length_c   1.000
_cell.angle_alpha   90.00
_cell.angle_beta   90.00
_cell.angle_gamma   90.00
#
_symmetry.space_group_name_H-M   'P 1'
#
loop_
_entity.id
_entity.type
_entity.pdbx_description
1 polymer ?
#
loop_
_entity_poly.entity_id
_entity_poly.type
_entity_poly.pdbx_seq_one_letter_code
_entity_poly.pdbx_strand_id
1 'polypeptide(L)'
;MAFYDGLFNQLGLRGWCDASDTTGPMSMAELLKKSKEANAGGQAPADAPFPSLDALHDACRAVPRTRDLTAGIESSFLHVRVALKTVLDPLTQPLSWLLDFSLRVVEVVPW
;
A
#
# COMPACT_ATOMS: atom_id res chain seq x y z
N MET A 1 1.89 -20.27 -9.56
CA MET A 1 0.83 -20.46 -8.55
C MET A 1 1.23 -21.46 -7.47
N ALA A 2 1.73 -22.66 -7.79
CA ALA A 2 1.99 -23.72 -6.79
C ALA A 2 3.15 -23.48 -5.78
N PHE A 3 4.16 -22.66 -6.11
CA PHE A 3 5.31 -22.45 -5.21
C PHE A 3 4.90 -21.74 -3.91
N TYR A 4 4.17 -20.63 -4.02
CA TYR A 4 3.73 -19.87 -2.84
C TYR A 4 2.62 -20.58 -2.07
N ASP A 5 1.72 -21.31 -2.75
CA ASP A 5 0.74 -22.17 -2.08
C ASP A 5 1.43 -23.26 -1.24
N GLY A 6 2.47 -23.91 -1.80
CA GLY A 6 3.30 -24.84 -1.04
C GLY A 6 3.98 -24.20 0.18
N LEU A 7 4.50 -22.98 0.04
CA LEU A 7 5.12 -22.22 1.14
C LEU A 7 4.12 -21.90 2.26
N PHE A 8 2.92 -21.42 1.92
CA PHE A 8 1.89 -21.11 2.90
C PHE A 8 1.35 -22.36 3.61
N ASN A 9 1.26 -23.49 2.90
CA ASN A 9 0.89 -24.77 3.50
C ASN A 9 1.97 -25.31 4.45
N GLN A 10 3.26 -25.19 4.10
CA GLN A 10 4.35 -25.64 4.99
C GLN A 10 4.46 -24.78 6.27
N LEU A 11 4.19 -23.48 6.17
CA LEU A 11 4.16 -22.60 7.33
C LEU A 11 2.86 -22.71 8.14
N GLY A 12 1.86 -23.45 7.64
CA GLY A 12 0.56 -23.62 8.30
C GLY A 12 -0.37 -22.40 8.21
N LEU A 13 -0.10 -21.45 7.30
CA LEU A 13 -0.88 -20.21 7.14
C LEU A 13 -2.14 -20.39 6.28
N ARG A 14 -2.47 -21.60 5.83
CA ARG A 14 -3.62 -21.87 4.96
C ARG A 14 -4.94 -21.35 5.57
N GLY A 15 -5.14 -21.58 6.86
CA GLY A 15 -6.32 -21.06 7.58
C GLY A 15 -6.40 -19.52 7.63
N TRP A 16 -5.28 -18.81 7.65
CA TRP A 16 -5.24 -17.34 7.59
C TRP A 16 -5.55 -16.83 6.18
N CYS A 17 -5.04 -17.53 5.16
CA CYS A 17 -5.33 -17.24 3.76
C CYS A 17 -6.82 -17.44 3.43
N ASP A 18 -7.43 -18.50 3.94
CA ASP A 18 -8.83 -18.84 3.67
C ASP A 18 -9.82 -18.03 4.54
N ALA A 19 -9.41 -17.54 5.71
CA ALA A 19 -10.24 -16.66 6.55
C ALA A 19 -10.54 -15.29 5.91
N SER A 20 -9.80 -14.93 4.86
CA SER A 20 -9.87 -13.62 4.20
C SER A 20 -10.77 -13.61 2.96
N ASP A 21 -11.57 -14.65 2.72
CA ASP A 21 -12.43 -14.82 1.54
C ASP A 21 -13.66 -13.88 1.49
N THR A 22 -13.62 -12.77 2.24
CA THR A 22 -14.72 -11.80 2.30
C THR A 22 -14.60 -10.73 1.22
N THR A 23 -15.33 -10.96 0.13
CA THR A 23 -16.11 -9.98 -0.66
C THR A 23 -15.42 -8.64 -1.01
N GLY A 24 -14.29 -8.71 -1.71
CA GLY A 24 -13.81 -7.58 -2.52
C GLY A 24 -14.32 -7.69 -3.97
N PRO A 25 -14.56 -6.57 -4.70
CA PRO A 25 -14.92 -6.63 -6.11
C PRO A 25 -13.80 -7.31 -6.90
N MET A 26 -14.15 -8.38 -7.63
CA MET A 26 -13.22 -9.13 -8.46
C MET A 26 -12.51 -8.21 -9.43
N SER A 27 -11.18 -8.30 -9.50
CA SER A 27 -10.39 -7.46 -10.39
C SER A 27 -10.46 -7.96 -11.84
N MET A 28 -10.28 -7.07 -12.82
CA MET A 28 -10.19 -7.44 -14.24
C MET A 28 -9.10 -8.52 -14.50
N ALA A 29 -8.04 -8.52 -13.70
CA ALA A 29 -7.00 -9.56 -13.76
C ALA A 29 -7.49 -10.93 -13.25
N GLU A 30 -8.38 -10.97 -12.25
CA GLU A 30 -9.05 -12.21 -11.82
C GLU A 30 -10.06 -12.70 -12.86
N LEU A 31 -10.75 -11.79 -13.56
CA LEU A 31 -11.61 -12.17 -14.69
C LEU A 31 -10.80 -12.78 -15.84
N LEU A 32 -9.63 -12.21 -16.13
CA LEU A 32 -8.69 -12.75 -17.12
C LEU A 32 -8.06 -14.07 -16.66
N LYS A 33 -7.71 -14.22 -15.38
CA LYS A 33 -7.22 -15.49 -14.81
C LYS A 33 -8.28 -16.59 -14.85
N LYS A 34 -9.53 -16.28 -14.46
CA LYS A 34 -10.66 -17.21 -14.60
C LYS A 34 -10.91 -17.62 -16.06
N SER A 35 -10.70 -16.71 -17.02
CA SER A 35 -10.78 -17.05 -18.45
C SER A 35 -9.61 -17.92 -18.95
N LYS A 36 -8.43 -17.82 -18.31
CA LYS A 36 -7.25 -18.66 -18.61
C LYS A 36 -7.28 -20.01 -17.91
N GLU A 37 -7.83 -20.10 -16.69
CA GLU A 37 -8.05 -21.35 -15.96
C GLU A 37 -9.04 -22.28 -16.68
N ALA A 38 -9.96 -21.73 -17.48
CA ALA A 38 -10.78 -22.51 -18.39
C ALA A 38 -9.97 -23.21 -19.52
N ASN A 39 -8.65 -22.95 -19.66
CA ASN A 39 -7.91 -23.32 -20.87
C ASN A 39 -6.47 -23.81 -20.72
N ALA A 40 -5.90 -24.04 -19.53
CA ALA A 40 -4.53 -24.59 -19.46
C ALA A 40 -4.15 -25.25 -18.13
N GLY A 41 -4.16 -26.58 -18.12
CA GLY A 41 -3.33 -27.37 -17.21
C GLY A 41 -1.86 -27.35 -17.65
N GLY A 42 -0.95 -27.15 -16.70
CA GLY A 42 0.50 -27.24 -16.97
C GLY A 42 1.36 -26.78 -15.79
N GLN A 43 1.91 -27.75 -15.04
CA GLN A 43 2.95 -27.56 -14.01
C GLN A 43 4.31 -27.19 -14.61
N ALA A 44 5.11 -26.39 -13.88
CA ALA A 44 6.56 -26.58 -13.72
C ALA A 44 7.10 -25.76 -12.52
N PRO A 45 7.88 -26.35 -11.59
CA PRO A 45 8.59 -25.66 -10.51
C PRO A 45 10.13 -25.76 -10.68
N ALA A 46 10.85 -24.64 -10.90
CA ALA A 46 12.32 -24.58 -10.76
C ALA A 46 12.97 -23.17 -10.79
N ASP A 47 12.20 -22.08 -10.86
CA ASP A 47 12.72 -20.71 -10.76
C ASP A 47 11.76 -19.96 -9.84
N ALA A 48 12.15 -19.63 -8.61
CA ALA A 48 11.33 -18.77 -7.76
C ALA A 48 11.41 -17.35 -8.33
N PRO A 49 10.42 -16.88 -9.12
CA PRO A 49 10.49 -15.57 -9.73
C PRO A 49 10.40 -14.54 -8.60
N PHE A 50 11.00 -13.36 -8.76
CA PHE A 50 10.81 -12.25 -7.82
C PHE A 50 9.31 -12.07 -7.56
N PRO A 51 8.81 -12.32 -6.33
CA PRO A 51 7.38 -12.25 -6.06
C PRO A 51 6.92 -10.81 -6.09
N SER A 52 6.07 -10.46 -7.05
CA SER A 52 5.19 -9.33 -6.85
C SER A 52 4.16 -9.69 -5.75
N LEU A 53 3.75 -8.72 -4.94
CA LEU A 53 2.67 -8.93 -3.95
C LEU A 53 1.38 -9.41 -4.60
N ASP A 54 1.18 -9.16 -5.90
CA ASP A 54 0.06 -9.68 -6.67
C ASP A 54 0.13 -11.22 -6.84
N ALA A 55 1.32 -11.77 -7.13
CA ALA A 55 1.52 -13.21 -7.21
C ALA A 55 1.38 -13.90 -5.85
N LEU A 56 1.62 -13.16 -4.76
CA LEU A 56 1.42 -13.64 -3.38
C LEU A 56 -0.06 -13.57 -2.98
N HIS A 57 -0.76 -12.51 -3.38
CA HIS A 57 -2.22 -12.36 -3.21
C HIS A 57 -2.99 -13.47 -3.93
N ASP A 58 -2.54 -13.90 -5.11
CA ASP A 58 -3.13 -15.04 -5.83
C ASP A 58 -3.05 -16.36 -5.05
N ALA A 59 -1.96 -16.59 -4.32
CA ALA A 59 -1.78 -17.80 -3.52
C ALA A 59 -2.44 -17.67 -2.13
N CYS A 60 -2.55 -16.44 -1.62
CA CYS A 60 -3.11 -16.13 -0.30
C CYS A 60 -3.84 -14.78 -0.36
N ARG A 61 -5.18 -14.82 -0.45
CA ARG A 61 -6.00 -13.60 -0.56
C ARG A 61 -5.90 -12.64 0.64
N ALA A 62 -5.42 -13.14 1.78
CA ALA A 62 -5.12 -12.33 2.96
C ALA A 62 -3.99 -11.31 2.74
N VAL A 63 -3.07 -11.57 1.80
CA VAL A 63 -1.97 -10.66 1.49
C VAL A 63 -2.49 -9.56 0.57
N PRO A 64 -2.48 -8.27 0.95
CA PRO A 64 -2.98 -7.22 0.07
C PRO A 64 -2.12 -7.04 -1.19
N ARG A 65 -2.77 -6.70 -2.31
CA ARG A 65 -2.06 -6.34 -3.56
C ARG A 65 -1.23 -5.07 -3.36
N THR A 66 -0.14 -4.93 -4.12
CA THR A 66 0.72 -3.73 -4.08
C THR A 66 -0.09 -2.44 -4.22
N ARG A 67 -1.05 -2.41 -5.15
CA ARG A 67 -1.89 -1.23 -5.40
C ARG A 67 -2.72 -0.84 -4.18
N ASP A 68 -3.35 -1.83 -3.56
CA ASP A 68 -4.28 -1.61 -2.45
C ASP A 68 -3.47 -1.25 -1.17
N LEU A 69 -2.26 -1.78 -1.03
CA LEU A 69 -1.27 -1.35 -0.02
C LEU A 69 -0.84 0.11 -0.21
N THR A 70 -0.45 0.50 -1.43
CA THR A 70 -0.06 1.87 -1.71
C THR A 70 -1.21 2.85 -1.47
N ALA A 71 -2.43 2.50 -1.89
CA ALA A 71 -3.62 3.31 -1.63
C ALA A 71 -3.92 3.41 -0.12
N GLY A 72 -3.74 2.32 0.64
CA GLY A 72 -3.87 2.32 2.09
C GLY A 72 -2.85 3.24 2.77
N ILE A 73 -1.59 3.21 2.33
CA ILE A 73 -0.54 4.09 2.84
C ILE A 73 -0.87 5.55 2.55
N GLU A 74 -1.27 5.89 1.33
CA GLU A 74 -1.68 7.25 0.99
C GLU A 74 -2.85 7.74 1.85
N SER A 75 -3.88 6.91 2.01
CA SER A 75 -5.03 7.23 2.87
C SER A 75 -4.61 7.43 4.33
N SER A 76 -3.74 6.58 4.86
CA SER A 76 -3.21 6.72 6.22
C SER A 76 -2.38 8.00 6.39
N PHE A 77 -1.56 8.35 5.40
CA PHE A 77 -0.79 9.58 5.41
C PHE A 77 -1.71 10.80 5.45
N LEU A 78 -2.80 10.80 4.66
CA LEU A 78 -3.78 11.89 4.68
C LEU A 78 -4.45 12.05 6.05
N HIS A 79 -4.73 10.96 6.75
CA HIS A 79 -5.29 11.01 8.11
C HIS A 79 -4.28 11.54 9.13
N VAL A 80 -3.05 11.01 9.10
CA VAL A 80 -1.99 11.41 10.04
C VAL A 80 -1.58 12.87 9.82
N ARG A 81 -1.61 13.36 8.58
CA ARG A 81 -1.29 14.76 8.24
C ARG A 81 -2.07 15.75 9.10
N VAL A 82 -3.35 15.49 9.38
CA VAL A 82 -4.18 16.40 10.20
C VAL A 82 -3.62 16.48 11.62
N ALA A 83 -3.36 15.33 12.24
CA ALA A 83 -2.77 15.27 13.58
C ALA A 83 -1.38 15.93 13.60
N LEU A 84 -0.55 15.66 12.60
CA LEU A 84 0.78 16.25 12.50
C LEU A 84 0.68 17.78 12.37
N LYS A 85 -0.26 18.29 11.57
CA LYS A 85 -0.51 19.72 11.39
C LYS A 85 -0.97 20.40 12.68
N THR A 86 -1.79 19.75 13.50
CA THR A 86 -2.23 20.34 14.79
C THR A 86 -1.10 20.62 15.76
N VAL A 87 0.00 19.86 15.68
CA VAL A 87 1.20 20.07 16.52
C VAL A 87 2.21 20.98 15.83
N LEU A 88 2.42 20.79 14.52
CA LEU A 88 3.49 21.48 13.79
C LEU A 88 3.13 22.91 13.39
N ASP A 89 1.86 23.22 13.10
CA ASP A 89 1.42 24.58 12.78
C ASP A 89 1.66 25.59 13.91
N PRO A 90 1.26 25.35 15.17
CA PRO A 90 1.49 26.32 16.24
C PRO A 90 2.98 26.52 16.56
N LEU A 91 3.82 25.53 16.27
CA LEU A 91 5.28 25.65 16.40
C LEU A 91 5.90 26.47 15.25
N THR A 92 5.36 26.37 14.04
CA THR A 92 5.93 27.01 12.84
C THR A 92 5.35 28.39 12.55
N GLN A 93 4.13 28.70 13.00
CA GLN A 93 3.51 30.03 12.91
C GLN A 93 4.35 31.17 13.53
N PRO A 94 4.92 31.08 14.74
CA PRO A 94 5.72 32.17 15.29
C PRO A 94 6.98 32.43 14.47
N LEU A 95 7.57 31.38 13.88
CA LEU A 95 8.71 31.52 12.98
C LEU A 95 8.32 32.29 11.71
N SER A 96 7.15 31.99 11.14
CA SER A 96 6.63 32.72 9.97
C SER A 96 6.38 34.20 10.26
N TRP A 97 5.83 34.53 11.43
CA TRP A 97 5.64 35.93 11.83
C TRP A 97 6.95 36.68 12.03
N LEU A 98 7.99 36.01 12.53
CA LEU A 98 9.31 36.61 12.72
C LEU A 98 10.00 36.87 11.36
N LEU A 99 9.83 35.98 10.39
CA LEU A 99 10.28 36.17 9.01
C LEU A 99 9.53 37.32 8.33
N ASP A 100 8.21 37.40 8.47
CA ASP A 100 7.41 38.51 7.92
C ASP A 100 7.77 39.85 8.58
N PHE A 101 8.03 39.83 9.89
CA PHE A 101 8.47 41.01 10.62
C PHE A 101 9.84 41.48 10.16
N SER A 102 10.80 40.57 9.96
CA SER A 102 12.14 40.94 9.49
C SER A 102 12.08 41.56 8.09
N LEU A 103 11.27 41.00 7.19
CA LEU A 103 11.04 41.58 5.87
C LEU A 103 10.41 42.98 5.95
N ARG A 104 9.39 43.18 6.80
CA ARG A 104 8.77 44.49 6.97
C ARG A 104 9.71 45.54 7.56
N VAL A 105 10.54 45.15 8.52
CA VAL A 105 11.58 46.04 9.06
C VAL A 105 12.53 46.45 7.95
N VAL A 106 12.90 45.52 7.06
CA VAL A 106 13.76 45.83 5.93
C VAL A 106 13.11 46.79 4.93
N GLU A 107 11.80 46.68 4.69
CA GLU A 107 11.09 47.59 3.77
C GLU A 107 10.87 49.00 4.34
N VAL A 108 10.65 49.12 5.66
CA VAL A 108 10.28 50.39 6.30
C VAL A 108 11.48 51.17 6.80
N VAL A 109 12.61 50.51 7.08
CA VAL A 109 13.81 51.21 7.56
C VAL A 109 14.41 52.02 6.39
N PRO A 110 14.53 53.35 6.55
CA PRO A 110 15.10 54.23 5.55
C PRO A 110 16.62 54.22 5.68
N TRP A 111 17.28 53.16 5.21
CA TRP A 111 18.69 53.27 4.85
C TRP A 111 18.82 53.91 3.46
#